data_AF-A0AA41SDL4-F1
#
_entry.id   AF-A0AA41SDL4-F1
#
_cell.length_a   1.000
_cell.length_b   1.000
_cell.length_c   1.000
_cell.angle_alpha   90.00
_cell.angle_beta   90.00
_cell.angle_gamma   90.00
#
_symmetry.space_group_name_H-M   'P 1'
#
loop_
_entity.id
_entity.type
_entity.pdbx_description
1 polymer ?
#
loop_
_entity_poly.entity_id
_entity_poly.type
_entity_poly.pdbx_seq_one_letter_code
_entity_poly.pdbx_strand_id
1 'polypeptide(L)'
;MANKNTLILCLFVVLLIFLAGTGEARNHHTKKKHATKYCIEKWETVCVIEDDCQEKCFRNHGRKAIPICLVQEGPTGGDLCECKYHC
;
A
#
# COMPACT_ATOMS: atom_id res chain seq x y z
N MET A 1 50.28 -13.08 -37.77
CA MET A 1 49.31 -12.04 -38.19
C MET A 1 48.06 -12.13 -37.30
N ALA A 2 48.13 -11.63 -36.06
CA ALA A 2 47.04 -11.74 -35.08
C ALA A 2 46.88 -10.50 -34.19
N ASN A 3 47.42 -9.34 -34.61
CA ASN A 3 47.44 -8.12 -33.79
C ASN A 3 46.61 -6.95 -34.37
N LYS A 4 45.80 -7.19 -35.41
CA LYS A 4 44.97 -6.14 -36.03
C LYS A 4 43.47 -6.30 -35.82
N ASN A 5 43.00 -7.47 -35.39
CA ASN A 5 41.56 -7.74 -35.24
C ASN A 5 40.98 -7.35 -33.86
N THR A 6 41.81 -7.17 -32.83
CA THR A 6 41.35 -6.81 -31.49
C THR A 6 40.91 -5.34 -31.40
N LEU A 7 41.56 -4.46 -32.16
CA LEU A 7 41.23 -3.02 -32.19
C LEU A 7 39.86 -2.72 -32.82
N ILE A 8 39.44 -3.50 -33.81
CA ILE A 8 38.16 -3.33 -34.52
C ILE A 8 36.97 -3.71 -33.62
N LEU A 9 37.15 -4.71 -32.74
CA LEU A 9 36.14 -5.11 -31.76
C LEU A 9 35.88 -4.03 -30.70
N CYS A 10 36.92 -3.33 -30.24
CA CYS A 10 36.75 -2.24 -29.27
C CYS A 10 35.98 -1.04 -29.83
N LEU A 11 36.13 -0.72 -31.12
CA LEU A 11 35.40 0.38 -31.76
C LEU A 11 33.89 0.11 -31.87
N PHE A 12 33.49 -1.15 -32.08
CA PHE A 12 32.08 -1.53 -32.14
C PHE A 12 31.37 -1.42 -30.78
N VAL A 13 32.06 -1.72 -29.68
CA VAL A 13 31.49 -1.63 -28.33
C VAL A 13 31.16 -0.18 -27.96
N VAL A 14 31.99 0.79 -28.35
CA VAL A 14 31.76 2.20 -28.02
C VAL A 14 30.56 2.77 -28.78
N LEU A 15 30.37 2.39 -30.06
CA LEU A 15 29.23 2.85 -30.87
C LEU A 15 27.86 2.40 -30.32
N LEU A 16 27.78 1.20 -29.74
CA LEU A 16 26.53 0.68 -29.14
C LEU A 16 26.11 1.43 -27.87
N ILE A 17 27.05 1.98 -27.10
CA ILE A 17 26.76 2.72 -25.87
C ILE A 17 26.09 4.08 -26.18
N PHE A 18 26.46 4.72 -27.28
CA PHE A 18 25.89 6.01 -27.68
C PHE A 18 24.53 5.89 -28.39
N LEU A 19 24.25 4.77 -29.07
CA LEU A 19 22.92 4.48 -29.65
C LEU A 19 21.88 4.05 -28.60
N ALA A 20 22.31 3.64 -27.41
CA ALA A 20 21.46 3.51 -26.23
C ALA A 20 21.28 4.86 -25.47
N GLY A 21 21.70 5.97 -26.08
CA GLY A 21 21.16 7.27 -25.72
C GLY A 21 19.65 7.29 -26.00
N THR A 22 18.90 7.97 -25.13
CA THR A 22 17.49 8.35 -25.29
C THR A 22 16.44 7.33 -24.86
N GLY A 23 16.60 6.78 -23.65
CA GLY A 23 15.42 6.50 -22.82
C GLY A 23 14.96 7.83 -22.22
N GLU A 24 13.88 8.39 -22.75
CA GLU A 24 13.25 9.64 -22.33
C GLU A 24 13.32 9.88 -20.82
N ALA A 25 13.79 11.05 -20.41
CA ALA A 25 13.46 11.62 -19.10
C ALA A 25 11.96 11.96 -19.08
N ARG A 26 11.10 10.93 -19.12
CA ARG A 26 9.68 11.10 -18.83
C ARG A 26 9.59 11.43 -17.36
N ASN A 27 9.20 12.67 -17.11
CA ASN A 27 8.78 13.23 -15.84
C ASN A 27 7.90 12.22 -15.09
N HIS A 28 8.53 11.33 -14.31
CA HIS A 28 7.85 10.64 -13.24
C HIS A 28 7.63 11.70 -12.16
N HIS A 29 6.55 12.46 -12.31
CA HIS A 29 5.77 12.86 -11.15
C HIS A 29 5.33 11.56 -10.47
N THR A 30 6.24 10.94 -9.72
CA THR A 30 5.90 10.07 -8.62
C THR A 30 5.12 10.95 -7.68
N LYS A 31 3.79 11.00 -7.87
CA LYS A 31 2.86 11.38 -6.82
C LYS A 31 3.30 10.54 -5.64
N LYS A 32 3.97 11.16 -4.67
CA LYS A 32 4.27 10.55 -3.39
C LYS A 32 2.91 10.04 -2.93
N LYS A 33 2.68 8.72 -3.04
CA LYS A 33 1.52 8.08 -2.45
C LYS A 33 1.73 8.35 -0.97
N HIS A 34 1.09 9.39 -0.45
CA HIS A 34 1.02 9.61 0.97
C HIS A 34 0.51 8.29 1.54
N ALA A 35 1.34 7.65 2.37
CA ALA A 35 0.96 6.42 3.03
C ALA A 35 -0.31 6.75 3.81
N THR A 36 -1.44 6.24 3.34
CA THR A 36 -2.72 6.56 3.94
C THR A 36 -2.70 5.98 5.35
N LYS A 37 -2.68 6.86 6.35
CA LYS A 37 -2.61 6.44 7.75
C LYS A 37 -3.99 5.93 8.15
N TYR A 38 -4.00 4.81 8.86
CA TYR A 38 -5.22 4.24 9.42
C TYR A 38 -5.07 4.17 10.93
N CYS A 39 -6.13 4.55 11.62
CA CYS A 39 -6.30 4.44 13.06
C CYS A 39 -7.30 3.33 13.37
N ILE A 40 -7.16 2.72 14.55
CA ILE A 40 -8.00 1.62 15.02
C ILE A 40 -8.49 1.99 16.41
N GLU A 41 -9.80 1.99 16.61
CA GLU A 41 -10.46 2.14 17.90
C GLU A 41 -11.23 0.87 18.25
N LYS A 42 -11.29 0.54 19.54
CA LYS A 42 -11.93 -0.69 20.03
C LYS A 42 -12.89 -0.36 21.17
N TRP A 43 -14.03 -1.03 21.18
CA TRP A 43 -15.06 -0.91 22.21
C TRP A 43 -15.71 -2.26 22.48
N GLU A 44 -16.01 -2.53 23.74
CA GLU A 44 -16.88 -3.63 24.12
C GLU A 44 -18.31 -3.31 23.70
N THR A 45 -18.92 -4.21 22.93
CA THR A 45 -20.31 -4.08 22.48
C THR A 45 -20.80 -5.45 22.08
N VAL A 46 -22.11 -5.70 22.19
CA VAL A 46 -22.71 -6.97 21.80
C VAL A 46 -22.80 -7.03 20.28
N CYS A 47 -22.07 -7.95 19.64
CA CYS A 47 -22.01 -8.15 18.19
C CYS A 47 -23.18 -8.97 17.64
N VAL A 48 -24.21 -9.24 18.46
CA VAL A 48 -25.45 -9.90 18.03
C VAL A 48 -26.20 -9.06 16.99
N ILE A 49 -26.06 -7.73 17.06
CA ILE A 49 -26.62 -6.80 16.09
C ILE A 49 -25.44 -6.03 15.48
N GLU A 50 -24.96 -6.46 14.31
CA GLU A 50 -23.85 -5.79 13.60
C GLU A 50 -24.08 -4.28 13.42
N ASP A 51 -25.35 -3.84 13.43
CA ASP A 51 -25.76 -2.44 13.28
C ASP A 51 -25.23 -1.52 14.39
N ASP A 52 -25.08 -1.96 15.64
CA ASP A 52 -24.62 -1.08 16.74
C ASP A 52 -23.14 -0.70 16.59
N CYS A 53 -22.31 -1.70 16.24
CA CYS A 53 -20.89 -1.50 15.95
C CYS A 53 -20.72 -0.60 14.71
N GLN A 54 -21.50 -0.89 13.67
CA GLN A 54 -21.47 -0.16 12.41
C GLN A 54 -21.93 1.30 12.57
N GLU A 55 -23.08 1.52 13.21
CA GLU A 55 -23.64 2.85 13.42
C GLU A 55 -22.67 3.72 14.22
N LYS A 56 -22.14 3.20 15.33
CA LYS A 56 -21.18 3.94 16.16
C LYS A 56 -19.89 4.26 15.40
N CYS A 57 -19.33 3.30 14.66
CA CYS A 57 -18.11 3.48 13.88
C CYS A 57 -18.32 4.55 12.79
N PHE A 58 -19.42 4.49 12.04
CA PHE A 58 -19.74 5.46 11.00
C PHE A 58 -20.11 6.84 11.55
N ARG A 59 -20.77 6.89 12.71
CA ARG A 59 -21.10 8.15 13.39
C ARG A 59 -19.86 8.91 13.81
N ASN A 60 -18.84 8.21 14.31
CA ASN A 60 -17.62 8.85 14.83
C ASN A 60 -16.61 9.17 13.72
N HIS A 61 -16.46 8.27 12.73
CA HIS A 61 -15.37 8.33 11.76
C HIS A 61 -15.82 8.45 10.30
N GLY A 62 -17.13 8.51 10.07
CA GLY A 62 -17.75 8.62 8.76
C GLY A 62 -17.91 7.28 8.04
N ARG A 63 -18.65 7.28 6.92
CA ARG A 63 -18.98 6.08 6.12
C ARG A 63 -17.79 5.40 5.45
N LYS A 64 -16.59 5.99 5.52
CA LYS A 64 -15.34 5.40 5.01
C LYS A 64 -14.62 4.57 6.07
N ALA A 65 -15.06 4.61 7.32
CA ALA A 65 -14.57 3.72 8.35
C ALA A 65 -14.99 2.27 8.07
N ILE A 66 -14.31 1.32 8.67
CA ILE A 66 -14.58 -0.12 8.52
C ILE A 66 -14.86 -0.66 9.92
N PRO A 67 -16.14 -0.96 10.24
CA PRO A 67 -16.51 -1.65 11.47
C PRO A 67 -16.26 -3.15 11.32
N ILE A 68 -15.71 -3.77 12.36
CA ILE A 68 -15.44 -5.20 12.44
C ILE A 68 -15.91 -5.68 13.81
N CYS A 69 -16.82 -6.64 13.82
CA CYS A 69 -17.23 -7.31 15.04
C CYS A 69 -16.34 -8.53 15.29
N LEU A 70 -15.64 -8.51 16.42
CA LEU A 70 -14.77 -9.58 16.91
C LEU A 70 -15.51 -10.32 18.03
N VAL A 71 -16.13 -11.43 17.68
CA VAL A 71 -16.77 -12.34 18.65
C VAL A 71 -15.65 -13.05 19.42
N GLN A 72 -15.54 -12.80 20.73
CA GLN A 72 -14.62 -13.55 21.58
C GLN A 72 -15.26 -14.88 21.99
N GLU A 73 -14.77 -15.98 21.43
CA GLU A 73 -15.08 -17.31 21.94
C GLU A 73 -14.35 -17.52 23.28
N GLY A 74 -15.04 -17.28 24.40
CA GLY A 74 -14.48 -17.44 25.75
C GLY A 74 -15.51 -17.23 26.88
N PRO A 75 -15.23 -17.70 28.11
CA PRO A 75 -16.18 -17.76 29.23
C PRO A 75 -16.60 -16.37 29.77
N THR A 76 -15.86 -15.32 29.43
CA THR A 76 -16.17 -13.92 29.77
C THR A 76 -17.00 -13.20 28.71
N GLY A 77 -17.30 -13.85 27.57
CA GLY A 77 -18.43 -13.59 26.67
C GLY A 77 -18.73 -12.14 26.31
N GLY A 78 -17.71 -11.31 26.09
CA GLY A 78 -17.87 -9.94 25.62
C GLY A 78 -17.44 -9.83 24.17
N ASP A 79 -18.41 -9.57 23.30
CA ASP A 79 -18.14 -9.20 21.92
C ASP A 79 -17.38 -7.85 21.86
N LEU A 80 -16.52 -7.69 20.85
CA LEU A 80 -15.64 -6.52 20.75
C LEU A 80 -15.74 -5.93 19.36
N CYS A 81 -16.11 -4.65 19.27
CA CYS A 81 -16.17 -3.95 18.01
C CYS A 81 -14.87 -3.18 17.77
N GLU A 82 -14.26 -3.39 16.61
CA GLU A 82 -13.07 -2.72 16.11
C GLU A 82 -13.48 -1.79 14.95
N CYS A 83 -13.15 -0.51 15.05
CA CYS A 83 -13.43 0.48 14.02
C CYS A 83 -12.12 0.99 13.43
N LYS A 84 -11.89 0.71 12.14
CA LYS A 84 -10.71 1.17 11.40
C LYS A 84 -11.06 2.36 10.53
N TYR A 85 -10.34 3.46 10.67
CA TYR A 85 -10.64 4.71 9.96
C TYR A 85 -9.38 5.44 9.49
N HIS A 86 -9.55 6.43 8.63
CA HIS A 86 -8.46 7.28 8.19
C HIS A 86 -8.11 8.33 9.24
N CYS A 87 -6.83 8.38 9.58
CA CYS A 87 -6.21 9.52 10.21
C CYS A 87 -5.12 10.08 9.27
#